data_AF-A0A4Q2TWZ5-F1
#
_entry.id   AF-A0A4Q2TWZ5-F1
#
_cell.length_a   1.000
_cell.length_b   1.000
_cell.length_c   1.000
_cell.angle_alpha   90.00
_cell.angle_beta   90.00
_cell.angle_gamma   90.00
#
_symmetry.space_group_name_H-M   'P 1'
#
loop_
_entity.id
_entity.type
_entity.pdbx_description
1 polymer ?
#
loop_
_entity_poly.entity_id
_entity_poly.type
_entity_poly.pdbx_seq_one_letter_code
_entity_poly.pdbx_strand_id
1 'polypeptide(L)'
;MRTWFGCALPDRFHKDWLAEYRAARESVALIDKNYRAYLRFGGPDRVRCLNAVLTNNIKDLKTGSGIVSLFLNPQGRVQAEIET
;
A
#
# COMPACT_ATOMS: atom_id res chain seq x y z
N MET A 1 -0.40 11.98 19.34
CA MET A 1 -0.25 10.61 18.81
C MET A 1 -1.62 9.94 18.77
N ARG A 2 -1.84 9.06 17.79
CA ARG A 2 -3.03 8.21 17.69
C ARG A 2 -2.58 6.81 17.25
N THR A 3 -3.37 5.79 17.58
CA THR A 3 -3.15 4.42 17.11
C THR A 3 -3.74 4.24 15.71
N TRP A 4 -2.88 3.86 14.76
CA TRP A 4 -3.21 3.57 13.37
C TRP A 4 -2.78 2.13 13.07
N PHE A 5 -3.73 1.24 12.77
CA PHE A 5 -3.44 -0.17 12.47
C PHE A 5 -2.52 -0.87 13.51
N GLY A 6 -2.65 -0.51 14.79
CA GLY A 6 -1.81 -1.04 15.87
C GLY A 6 -0.48 -0.30 16.09
N CYS A 7 -0.11 0.64 15.22
CA CYS A 7 1.08 1.48 15.38
C CYS A 7 0.73 2.83 16.03
N ALA A 8 1.51 3.27 17.01
CA ALA A 8 1.39 4.63 17.55
C ALA A 8 2.09 5.62 16.63
N LEU A 9 1.32 6.45 15.91
CA LEU A 9 1.84 7.42 14.95
C LEU A 9 1.43 8.86 15.30
N PRO A 10 2.19 9.87 14.84
CA PRO A 10 1.75 11.25 14.87
C PRO A 10 0.45 11.42 14.08
N ASP A 11 -0.56 12.00 14.72
CA ASP A 11 -1.88 12.24 14.09
C ASP A 11 -1.91 13.59 13.34
N ARG A 12 -1.07 14.53 13.80
CA ARG A 12 -0.87 15.90 13.31
C ARG A 12 0.40 16.47 13.93
N PHE A 13 1.07 17.37 13.22
CA PHE A 13 2.26 18.09 13.70
C PHE A 13 1.97 19.58 13.99
N HIS A 14 0.83 20.08 13.54
CA HIS A 14 0.35 21.44 13.68
C HIS A 14 -1.10 21.43 14.20
N LYS A 15 -1.56 22.57 14.74
CA LYS A 15 -2.94 22.69 15.22
C LYS A 15 -3.93 22.79 14.06
N ASP A 16 -3.52 23.43 12.97
CA ASP A 16 -4.26 23.54 11.72
C ASP A 16 -3.74 22.52 10.71
N TRP A 17 -4.56 21.52 10.39
CA TRP A 17 -4.23 20.47 9.42
C TRP A 17 -4.11 21.03 8.00
N LEU A 18 -4.76 22.17 7.69
CA LEU A 18 -4.69 22.78 6.37
C LEU A 18 -3.29 23.35 6.11
N ALA A 19 -2.63 23.84 7.15
CA ALA A 19 -1.22 24.26 7.08
C ALA A 19 -0.29 23.07 6.80
N GLU A 20 -0.50 21.91 7.44
CA GLU A 20 0.27 20.68 7.15
C GLU A 20 0.03 20.18 5.72
N TYR A 21 -1.23 20.20 5.27
CA TYR A 21 -1.58 19.80 3.91
C TYR A 21 -0.95 20.72 2.86
N ARG A 22 -1.01 22.05 3.03
CA ARG A 22 -0.35 23.01 2.14
C ARG A 22 1.15 22.80 2.14
N ALA A 23 1.79 22.66 3.31
CA ALA A 23 3.21 22.37 3.39
C ALA A 23 3.58 21.10 2.60
N ALA A 24 2.79 20.02 2.73
CA ALA A 24 3.01 18.79 1.96
C ALA A 24 2.79 18.93 0.45
N ARG A 25 1.87 19.81 0.02
CA ARG A 25 1.57 20.05 -1.40
C ARG A 25 2.54 21.01 -2.08
N GLU A 26 3.02 22.00 -1.35
CA GLU A 26 3.83 23.12 -1.86
C GLU A 26 5.32 22.97 -1.56
N SER A 27 5.71 21.98 -0.75
CA SER A 27 7.11 21.67 -0.45
C SER A 27 7.37 20.16 -0.43
N VAL A 28 8.04 19.63 0.59
CA VAL A 28 8.35 18.21 0.76
C VAL A 28 7.79 17.73 2.09
N ALA A 29 7.08 16.61 2.07
CA ALA A 29 6.60 15.94 3.28
C ALA A 29 7.17 14.54 3.40
N LEU A 30 7.52 14.17 4.64
CA LEU A 30 7.84 12.81 5.03
C LEU A 30 6.63 12.23 5.77
N ILE A 31 6.13 11.08 5.32
CA ILE A 31 4.99 10.39 5.92
C ILE A 31 5.44 9.04 6.42
N ASP A 32 5.28 8.81 7.73
CA ASP A 32 5.51 7.49 8.32
C ASP A 32 4.36 6.54 7.94
N LYS A 33 4.69 5.47 7.21
CA LYS A 33 3.78 4.38 6.83
C LYS A 33 4.22 3.03 7.42
N ASN A 34 4.87 3.02 8.58
CA ASN A 34 5.39 1.81 9.24
C ASN A 34 4.31 0.77 9.59
N TYR A 35 3.02 1.11 9.48
CA TYR A 35 1.93 0.13 9.56
C TYR A 35 1.81 -0.76 8.31
N ARG A 36 2.49 -0.45 7.20
CA ARG A 36 2.49 -1.28 5.99
C ARG A 36 3.35 -2.52 6.19
N ALA A 37 2.85 -3.66 5.73
CA ALA A 37 3.61 -4.88 5.63
C ALA A 37 4.25 -5.00 4.24
N TYR A 38 5.52 -5.38 4.20
CA TYR A 38 6.24 -5.73 2.97
C TYR A 38 6.45 -7.24 2.93
N LEU A 39 6.00 -7.87 1.85
CA LEU A 39 6.04 -9.32 1.69
C LEU A 39 6.86 -9.67 0.45
N ARG A 40 7.73 -10.67 0.57
CA ARG A 40 8.46 -11.24 -0.56
C ARG A 40 7.83 -12.55 -0.97
N PHE A 41 7.26 -12.60 -2.17
CA PHE A 41 6.78 -13.85 -2.77
C PHE A 41 7.92 -14.56 -3.48
N GLY A 42 8.29 -15.75 -2.98
CA GLY A 42 9.35 -16.59 -3.54
C GLY A 42 8.81 -17.76 -4.37
N GLY A 43 9.74 -18.55 -4.92
CA GLY A 43 9.42 -19.76 -5.69
C GLY A 43 9.25 -19.54 -7.19
N PRO A 44 9.29 -20.63 -7.97
CA PRO A 44 9.24 -20.57 -9.44
C PRO A 44 7.89 -20.03 -9.94
N ASP A 45 6.79 -20.36 -9.26
CA ASP A 45 5.43 -20.04 -9.68
C ASP A 45 4.89 -18.70 -9.17
N ARG A 46 5.69 -17.90 -8.45
CA ARG A 46 5.22 -16.68 -7.76
C ARG A 46 4.41 -15.74 -8.63
N VAL A 47 4.82 -15.54 -9.90
CA VAL A 47 4.13 -14.64 -10.83
C VAL A 47 2.79 -15.22 -11.25
N ARG A 48 2.75 -16.52 -11.57
CA ARG A 48 1.52 -17.24 -11.91
C ARG A 48 0.52 -17.20 -10.75
N CYS A 49 1.00 -17.46 -9.53
CA CYS A 49 0.17 -17.44 -8.33
C CYS A 49 -0.39 -16.03 -8.06
N LEU A 50 0.46 -15.00 -8.06
CA LEU A 50 0.02 -13.61 -7.84
C LEU A 50 -0.98 -13.16 -8.90
N ASN A 51 -0.71 -13.46 -10.18
CA ASN A 51 -1.63 -13.13 -11.27
C ASN A 51 -2.97 -13.87 -11.19
N ALA A 52 -3.02 -15.04 -10.53
CA ALA A 52 -4.25 -15.80 -10.36
C ALA A 52 -5.14 -15.30 -9.21
N VAL A 53 -4.55 -14.64 -8.20
CA VAL A 53 -5.27 -14.21 -6.99
C VAL A 53 -5.49 -12.70 -6.90
N LEU A 54 -4.76 -11.92 -7.70
CA LEU A 54 -4.88 -10.46 -7.76
C LEU A 54 -5.64 -10.02 -9.01
N THR A 55 -6.35 -8.90 -8.91
CA THR A 55 -7.22 -8.40 -9.98
C THR A 55 -6.51 -7.84 -11.20
N ASN A 56 -5.21 -7.53 -11.11
CA ASN A 56 -4.47 -6.85 -12.17
C ASN A 56 -3.48 -7.78 -12.90
N ASN A 57 -2.99 -7.33 -14.05
CA ASN A 57 -2.10 -8.11 -14.91
C ASN A 57 -0.66 -8.11 -14.37
N ILE A 58 -0.36 -9.03 -13.44
CA ILE A 58 0.96 -9.19 -12.84
C ILE A 58 1.94 -9.90 -13.78
N LYS A 59 1.46 -10.82 -14.64
CA LYS A 59 2.34 -11.61 -15.51
C LYS A 59 3.13 -10.76 -16.52
N ASP A 60 2.58 -9.63 -16.95
CA ASP A 60 3.19 -8.73 -17.93
C ASP A 60 3.83 -7.50 -17.26
N LEU A 61 3.89 -7.46 -15.92
CA LEU A 61 4.48 -6.37 -15.16
C LEU A 61 6.01 -6.38 -15.33
N LYS A 62 6.57 -5.24 -15.73
CA LYS A 62 8.02 -5.09 -15.90
C LYS A 62 8.73 -5.19 -14.56
N THR A 63 9.89 -5.84 -14.54
CA THR A 63 10.73 -5.90 -13.33
C THR A 63 11.04 -4.50 -12.79
N GLY A 64 10.89 -4.31 -11.49
CA GLY A 64 11.08 -3.02 -10.81
C GLY A 64 9.90 -2.06 -10.96
N SER A 65 8.84 -2.44 -11.69
CA SER A 65 7.57 -1.72 -11.71
C SER A 65 6.59 -2.35 -10.73
N GLY A 66 5.64 -1.54 -10.28
CA GLY A 66 4.58 -1.97 -9.38
C GLY A 66 3.20 -1.61 -9.89
N ILE A 67 2.19 -2.36 -9.44
CA ILE A 67 0.80 -2.06 -9.74
C ILE A 67 -0.09 -2.36 -8.53
N VAL A 68 -1.01 -1.42 -8.26
CA VAL A 68 -2.04 -1.61 -7.24
C VAL A 68 -3.07 -2.61 -7.75
N SER A 69 -3.30 -3.63 -6.94
CA SER A 69 -4.22 -4.73 -7.24
C SER A 69 -5.05 -5.06 -6.01
N LEU A 70 -6.21 -5.69 -6.22
CA LEU A 70 -7.05 -6.16 -5.12
C LEU A 70 -6.86 -7.66 -4.94
N PHE A 71 -6.80 -8.10 -3.70
CA PHE A 71 -6.95 -9.50 -3.32
C PHE A 71 -8.41 -9.75 -2.97
N LEU A 72 -9.05 -10.66 -3.70
CA LEU A 72 -10.49 -10.93 -3.57
C LEU A 72 -10.72 -12.34 -3.01
N ASN A 73 -11.85 -12.52 -2.34
CA ASN A 73 -12.37 -13.85 -2.07
C ASN A 73 -13.10 -14.42 -3.31
N PRO A 74 -13.50 -15.71 -3.32
CA PRO A 74 -14.19 -16.32 -4.46
C PRO A 74 -15.54 -15.67 -4.83
N GLN A 75 -16.17 -14.91 -3.92
CA GLN A 75 -17.40 -14.15 -4.17
C GLN A 75 -17.12 -12.73 -4.68
N GLY A 76 -15.86 -12.38 -4.98
CA GLY A 76 -15.46 -11.06 -5.47
C GLY A 76 -15.38 -9.99 -4.39
N ARG A 77 -15.44 -10.34 -3.10
CA ARG A 77 -15.32 -9.36 -2.00
C ARG A 77 -13.85 -9.02 -1.75
N VAL A 78 -13.55 -7.73 -1.68
CA VAL A 78 -12.21 -7.21 -1.40
C VAL A 78 -11.76 -7.63 0.00
N GLN A 79 -10.60 -8.27 0.07
CA GLN A 79 -9.92 -8.64 1.32
C GLN A 79 -8.79 -7.66 1.64
N ALA A 80 -8.05 -7.23 0.62
CA ALA A 80 -6.95 -6.29 0.76
C ALA A 80 -6.64 -5.58 -0.56
N GLU A 81 -5.97 -4.43 -0.45
CA GLU A 81 -5.24 -3.80 -1.54
C GLU A 81 -3.75 -4.20 -1.42
N ILE A 82 -3.14 -4.56 -2.55
CA ILE A 82 -1.75 -5.03 -2.64
C ILE A 82 -1.03 -4.19 -3.70
N GLU A 83 0.12 -3.64 -3.32
CA GLU A 83 1.06 -2.95 -4.22
C GLU A 83 2.20 -3.92 -4.53
N THR A 84 2.27 -4.39 -5.77
CA THR A 84 3.30 -5.35 -6.25
C THR A 84 4.58 -4.67 -6.68
#